data_AF-A0A7S4C6Z9-F1
#
_entry.id   AF-A0A7S4C6Z9-F1
#
_cell.length_a   1.000
_cell.length_b   1.000
_cell.length_c   1.000
_cell.angle_alpha   90.00
_cell.angle_beta   90.00
_cell.angle_gamma   90.00
#
_symmetry.space_group_name_H-M   'P 1'
#
loop_
_entity.id
_entity.type
_entity.pdbx_description
1 polymer ?
#
loop_
_entity_poly.entity_id
_entity_poly.type
_entity_poly.pdbx_seq_one_letter_code
_entity_poly.pdbx_strand_id
1 'polypeptide(L)'
;TSVDDWEYCTSLVCNWVECILGAGLYAPQLRGWLRFYEPKQFLLFEAKQSQLEPEHVARQLQTFLNLNHFGSLAPLHADDNSSSEVVIGESLKRSLAQFYAPFNAETLRFFHSMAYPGAWQKAAWLQAQPDS
;
A
#
# COMPACT_ATOMS: atom_id res chain seq x y z
N THR A 1 5.04 0.62 21.88
CA THR A 1 5.84 1.40 20.91
C THR A 1 4.88 2.31 20.21
N SER A 2 5.01 3.62 20.40
CA SER A 2 4.14 4.62 19.74
C SER A 2 4.51 4.74 18.25
N VAL A 3 3.64 5.37 17.46
CA VAL A 3 3.98 5.71 16.05
C VAL A 3 5.16 6.68 16.01
N ASP A 4 5.26 7.58 17.00
CA ASP A 4 6.34 8.55 17.13
C ASP A 4 7.68 7.85 17.42
N ASP A 5 7.68 6.78 18.23
CA ASP A 5 8.86 5.94 18.46
C ASP A 5 9.33 5.26 17.16
N TRP A 6 8.39 4.90 16.28
CA TRP A 6 8.69 4.27 15.00
C TRP A 6 9.24 5.27 13.97
N GLU A 7 8.64 6.45 13.86
CA GLU A 7 9.14 7.53 12.98
C GLU A 7 10.57 7.93 13.38
N TYR A 8 10.84 8.01 14.69
CA TYR A 8 12.18 8.29 15.21
C TYR A 8 13.20 7.18 14.88
N CYS A 9 12.84 5.90 15.07
CA CYS A 9 13.76 4.78 14.79
C CYS A 9 14.03 4.60 13.29
N THR A 10 13.02 4.75 12.42
CA THR A 10 13.17 4.56 10.97
C THR A 10 13.88 5.70 10.26
N SER A 11 13.77 6.93 10.76
CA SER A 11 14.40 8.11 10.14
C SER A 11 15.87 8.30 10.52
N LEU A 12 16.31 7.85 11.70
CA LEU A 12 17.66 8.11 12.22
C LEU A 12 18.62 6.91 12.19
N VAL A 13 18.12 5.67 12.08
CA VAL A 13 18.93 4.46 12.33
C VAL A 13 18.68 3.36 11.29
N CYS A 14 18.70 3.64 9.98
CA CYS A 14 18.55 2.53 9.02
C CYS A 14 19.83 1.71 8.87
N ASN A 15 20.00 0.76 9.79
CA ASN A 15 20.62 -0.53 9.49
C ASN A 15 19.62 -1.35 8.63
N TRP A 16 20.09 -2.05 7.61
CA TRP A 16 19.29 -2.60 6.50
C TRP A 16 18.04 -3.42 6.90
N VAL A 17 18.07 -4.09 8.05
CA VAL A 17 17.00 -4.99 8.53
C VAL A 17 15.76 -4.25 9.05
N GLU A 18 15.94 -3.13 9.76
CA GLU A 18 14.82 -2.33 10.27
C GLU A 18 14.08 -1.61 9.13
N CYS A 19 14.83 -1.23 8.09
CA CYS A 19 14.28 -0.66 6.86
C CYS A 19 13.36 -1.66 6.12
N ILE A 20 13.68 -2.97 6.09
CA ILE A 20 12.85 -3.99 5.42
C ILE A 20 11.52 -4.21 6.15
N LEU A 21 11.54 -4.31 7.49
CA LEU A 21 10.30 -4.47 8.26
C LEU A 21 9.47 -3.19 8.25
N GLY A 22 10.12 -2.03 8.33
CA GLY A 22 9.48 -0.72 8.23
C GLY A 22 8.76 -0.53 6.90
N ALA A 23 9.36 -0.95 5.79
CA ALA A 23 8.75 -0.86 4.46
C ALA A 23 7.41 -1.60 4.36
N GLY A 24 7.24 -2.70 5.11
CA GLY A 24 5.98 -3.47 5.16
C GLY A 24 4.86 -2.82 5.98
N LEU A 25 5.13 -1.74 6.72
CA LEU A 25 4.15 -1.05 7.55
C LEU A 25 3.38 0.02 6.75
N TYR A 26 2.50 -0.43 5.86
CA TYR A 26 1.77 0.47 4.95
C TYR A 26 0.83 1.44 5.66
N ALA A 27 0.10 1.00 6.69
CA ALA A 27 -0.87 1.87 7.37
C ALA A 27 -0.25 3.12 8.04
N PRO A 28 0.84 3.02 8.83
CA PRO A 28 1.55 4.21 9.32
C PRO A 28 2.04 5.13 8.21
N GLN A 29 2.61 4.58 7.14
CA GLN A 29 3.08 5.36 5.99
C GLN A 29 1.93 6.12 5.33
N LEU A 30 0.81 5.44 5.04
CA LEU A 30 -0.38 6.06 4.45
C LEU A 30 -0.97 7.16 5.34
N ARG A 31 -1.01 6.96 6.67
CA ARG A 31 -1.39 8.02 7.61
C ARG A 31 -0.48 9.24 7.48
N GLY A 32 0.83 9.03 7.43
CA GLY A 32 1.80 10.11 7.21
C GLY A 32 1.52 10.90 5.93
N TRP A 33 1.33 10.22 4.80
CA TRP A 33 1.02 10.85 3.52
C TRP A 33 -0.32 11.61 3.52
N LEU A 34 -1.36 11.05 4.15
CA LEU A 34 -2.70 11.64 4.23
C LEU A 34 -2.80 12.90 5.10
N ARG A 35 -1.74 13.25 5.83
CA ARG A 35 -1.61 14.57 6.49
C ARG A 35 -1.33 15.70 5.51
N PHE A 36 -0.78 15.38 4.34
CA PHE A 36 -0.32 16.37 3.35
C PHE A 36 -1.08 16.32 2.04
N TYR A 37 -1.67 15.18 1.70
CA TYR A 37 -2.37 14.94 0.46
C TYR A 37 -3.78 14.43 0.72
N GLU A 38 -4.73 14.85 -0.11
CA GLU A 38 -6.11 14.40 0.00
C GLU A 38 -6.25 12.94 -0.43
N PRO A 39 -7.17 12.15 0.16
CA PRO A 39 -7.42 10.76 -0.24
C PRO A 39 -7.64 10.57 -1.75
N LYS A 40 -8.22 11.57 -2.43
CA LYS A 40 -8.47 11.54 -3.88
C LYS A 40 -7.20 11.50 -4.74
N GLN A 41 -6.05 11.82 -4.15
CA GLN A 41 -4.73 11.81 -4.79
C GLN A 41 -4.00 10.48 -4.60
N PHE A 42 -4.66 9.48 -4.00
CA PHE A 42 -4.13 8.13 -3.86
C PHE A 42 -4.96 7.15 -4.66
N LEU A 43 -4.27 6.13 -5.19
CA LEU A 43 -4.87 4.95 -5.77
C LEU A 43 -4.08 3.75 -5.26
N LEU A 44 -4.78 2.82 -4.61
CA LEU A 44 -4.18 1.63 -4.03
C LEU A 44 -4.60 0.38 -4.82
N PHE A 45 -3.63 -0.48 -5.12
CA PHE A 45 -3.85 -1.75 -5.82
C PHE A 45 -3.28 -2.92 -5.04
N GLU A 46 -3.97 -4.06 -5.11
CA GLU A 46 -3.36 -5.32 -4.71
C GLU A 46 -2.40 -5.80 -5.80
N ALA A 47 -1.19 -6.19 -5.44
CA ALA A 47 -0.21 -6.71 -6.40
C ALA A 47 -0.73 -7.94 -7.18
N LYS A 48 -1.60 -8.75 -6.57
CA LYS A 48 -2.25 -9.86 -7.27
C LYS A 48 -3.22 -9.37 -8.34
N GLN A 49 -3.90 -8.25 -8.12
CA GLN A 49 -4.84 -7.67 -9.09
C GLN A 49 -4.11 -7.23 -10.36
N SER A 50 -2.90 -6.65 -10.24
CA SER A 50 -2.11 -6.28 -11.42
C SER A 50 -1.63 -7.49 -12.23
N GLN A 51 -1.46 -8.64 -11.59
CA GLN A 51 -1.06 -9.89 -12.27
C GLN A 51 -2.25 -10.60 -12.90
N LEU A 52 -3.38 -10.68 -12.19
CA LEU A 52 -4.56 -11.44 -12.62
C LEU A 52 -5.49 -10.65 -13.54
N GLU A 53 -5.57 -9.32 -13.35
CA GLU A 53 -6.51 -8.43 -14.04
C GLU A 53 -5.82 -7.14 -14.55
N PRO A 54 -4.74 -7.24 -15.34
CA PRO A 54 -3.94 -6.07 -15.75
C PRO A 54 -4.77 -5.02 -16.51
N GLU A 55 -5.73 -5.43 -17.32
CA GLU A 55 -6.64 -4.51 -18.02
C GLU A 55 -7.56 -3.73 -17.07
N HIS A 56 -7.96 -4.34 -15.95
CA HIS A 56 -8.77 -3.66 -14.94
C HIS A 56 -7.94 -2.57 -14.24
N VAL A 57 -6.75 -2.93 -13.75
CA VAL A 57 -5.81 -2.01 -13.10
C VAL A 57 -5.44 -0.84 -14.04
N ALA A 58 -5.21 -1.14 -15.31
CA ALA A 58 -4.98 -0.13 -16.35
C ALA A 58 -6.10 0.89 -16.48
N ARG A 59 -7.36 0.44 -16.53
CA ARG A 59 -8.52 1.34 -16.61
C ARG A 59 -8.68 2.20 -15.36
N GLN A 60 -8.39 1.64 -14.19
CA GLN A 60 -8.39 2.40 -12.95
C GLN A 60 -7.29 3.48 -12.95
N LEU A 61 -6.08 3.14 -13.40
CA LEU A 61 -4.97 4.10 -13.59
C LEU A 61 -5.34 5.21 -14.58
N GLN A 62 -5.91 4.87 -15.74
CA GLN A 62 -6.35 5.86 -16.74
C GLN A 62 -7.39 6.81 -16.16
N THR A 63 -8.37 6.27 -15.43
CA THR A 63 -9.43 7.05 -14.78
C THR A 63 -8.84 8.00 -13.74
N PHE A 64 -7.94 7.50 -12.90
CA PHE A 64 -7.29 8.28 -11.84
C PHE A 64 -6.39 9.40 -12.38
N LEU A 65 -5.63 9.12 -13.43
CA LEU A 65 -4.75 10.09 -14.09
C LEU A 65 -5.51 11.01 -15.07
N ASN A 66 -6.82 10.84 -15.22
CA ASN A 66 -7.66 11.56 -16.19
C ASN A 66 -7.08 11.53 -17.61
N LEU A 67 -6.59 10.36 -18.03
CA LEU A 67 -6.00 10.17 -19.34
C LEU A 67 -7.08 9.80 -20.36
N ASN A 68 -7.00 10.41 -21.54
CA ASN A 68 -7.79 9.95 -22.69
C ASN A 68 -7.36 8.51 -23.03
N HIS A 69 -8.33 7.64 -23.26
CA HIS A 69 -8.15 6.20 -23.50
C HIS A 69 -6.94 5.92 -24.42
N PHE A 70 -5.86 5.38 -23.87
CA PHE A 70 -4.84 4.73 -24.68
C PHE A 70 -5.41 3.37 -25.08
N GLY A 71 -5.17 2.96 -26.34
CA GLY A 71 -5.58 1.63 -26.83
C GLY A 71 -5.05 0.50 -25.94
N SER A 72 -5.46 -0.74 -26.24
CA SER A 72 -5.08 -1.94 -25.48
C SER A 72 -3.61 -1.88 -25.07
N LEU A 73 -3.36 -1.79 -23.75
CA LEU A 73 -2.01 -1.89 -23.23
C LEU A 73 -1.55 -3.30 -23.55
N ALA A 74 -0.60 -3.42 -24.47
CA ALA A 74 0.11 -4.67 -24.67
C ALA A 74 0.52 -5.18 -23.28
N PRO A 75 0.35 -6.49 -22.99
CA PRO A 75 0.70 -7.03 -21.69
C PRO A 75 2.11 -6.57 -21.36
N LEU A 76 2.23 -5.79 -20.27
CA LEU A 76 3.54 -5.47 -19.72
C LEU A 76 4.15 -6.83 -19.40
N HIS A 77 5.13 -7.23 -20.20
CA HIS A 77 5.89 -8.43 -19.92
C HIS A 77 6.43 -8.24 -18.51
N ALA A 78 5.88 -9.01 -17.56
CA ALA A 78 6.48 -9.14 -16.26
C ALA A 78 7.82 -9.80 -16.55
N ASP A 79 8.90 -9.01 -16.53
CA ASP A 79 10.23 -9.58 -16.46
C ASP A 79 10.18 -10.61 -15.33
N ASP A 80 10.52 -11.84 -15.69
CA ASP A 80 10.53 -12.98 -14.80
C ASP A 80 11.71 -12.77 -13.85
N ASN A 81 11.53 -11.85 -12.90
CA ASN A 81 12.32 -11.71 -11.70
C ASN A 81 12.04 -12.95 -10.86
N SER A 82 12.49 -14.09 -11.37
CA SER A 82 12.66 -15.35 -10.68
C SER A 82 13.76 -15.18 -9.66
N SER A 83 13.53 -14.28 -8.70
CA SER A 83 14.15 -14.38 -7.40
C SER A 83 13.85 -15.79 -6.93
N SER A 84 14.91 -16.57 -6.73
CA SER A 84 14.81 -17.88 -6.10
C SER A 84 13.90 -17.76 -4.87
N GLU A 85 12.88 -18.60 -4.81
CA GLU A 85 11.90 -18.56 -3.73
C GLU A 85 12.64 -18.78 -2.41
N VAL A 86 12.83 -17.71 -1.65
CA VAL A 86 13.49 -17.80 -0.35
C VAL A 86 12.54 -18.56 0.56
N VAL A 87 12.93 -19.76 0.94
CA VAL A 87 12.15 -20.58 1.87
C VAL A 87 12.27 -19.98 3.26
N ILE A 88 11.27 -19.20 3.66
CA ILE A 88 11.16 -18.66 5.01
C ILE A 88 10.60 -19.76 5.93
N GLY A 89 11.26 -20.01 7.06
CA GLY A 89 10.79 -20.99 8.05
C GLY A 89 9.46 -20.59 8.70
N GLU A 90 8.62 -21.58 9.02
CA GLU A 90 7.26 -21.37 9.57
C GLU A 90 7.23 -20.55 10.86
N SER A 91 8.25 -20.67 11.71
CA SER A 91 8.37 -19.88 12.94
C SER A 91 8.52 -18.38 12.62
N LEU A 92 9.33 -18.03 11.63
CA LEU A 92 9.53 -16.65 11.22
C LEU A 92 8.28 -16.10 10.52
N LYS A 93 7.64 -16.89 9.65
CA LYS A 93 6.35 -16.52 9.04
C LYS A 93 5.30 -16.17 10.10
N ARG A 94 5.16 -17.01 11.14
CA ARG A 94 4.22 -16.76 12.24
C ARG A 94 4.56 -15.50 13.02
N SER A 95 5.84 -15.28 13.30
CA SER A 95 6.31 -14.09 14.02
C SER A 95 6.02 -12.81 13.23
N LEU A 96 6.29 -12.82 11.92
CA LEU A 96 5.96 -11.71 11.03
C LEU A 96 4.45 -11.50 10.93
N ALA A 97 3.67 -12.56 10.80
CA ALA A 97 2.20 -12.46 10.76
C ALA A 97 1.64 -11.83 12.04
N GLN A 98 2.15 -12.22 13.21
CA GLN A 98 1.77 -11.61 14.50
C GLN A 98 2.21 -10.15 14.59
N PHE A 99 3.43 -9.83 14.15
CA PHE A 99 3.96 -8.47 14.14
C PHE A 99 3.12 -7.52 13.26
N TYR A 100 2.77 -7.95 12.04
CA TYR A 100 2.01 -7.12 11.09
C TYR A 100 0.49 -7.12 11.33
N ALA A 101 -0.06 -8.08 12.09
CA ALA A 101 -1.50 -8.23 12.30
C ALA A 101 -2.26 -6.92 12.62
N PRO A 102 -1.84 -6.08 13.59
CA PRO A 102 -2.56 -4.84 13.88
C PRO A 102 -2.53 -3.83 12.71
N PHE A 103 -1.44 -3.79 11.96
CA PHE A 103 -1.26 -2.87 10.83
C PHE A 103 -1.97 -3.36 9.56
N ASN A 104 -2.08 -4.67 9.38
CA ASN A 104 -2.77 -5.28 8.23
C ASN A 104 -4.27 -4.97 8.25
N ALA A 105 -4.91 -5.01 9.42
CA ALA A 105 -6.32 -4.66 9.55
C ALA A 105 -6.59 -3.20 9.12
N GLU A 106 -5.73 -2.27 9.55
CA GLU A 106 -5.81 -0.86 9.16
C GLU A 106 -5.50 -0.67 7.66
N THR A 107 -4.48 -1.36 7.16
CA THR A 107 -4.10 -1.36 5.73
C THR A 107 -5.26 -1.82 4.85
N LEU A 108 -5.94 -2.91 5.22
CA LEU A 108 -7.12 -3.39 4.49
C LEU A 108 -8.25 -2.35 4.49
N ARG A 109 -8.43 -1.62 5.59
CA ARG A 109 -9.42 -0.54 5.65
C ARG A 109 -9.08 0.60 4.70
N PHE A 110 -7.80 0.97 4.58
CA PHE A 110 -7.33 1.92 3.55
C PHE A 110 -7.60 1.40 2.14
N PHE A 111 -7.25 0.15 1.85
CA PHE A 111 -7.54 -0.48 0.56
C PHE A 111 -9.02 -0.40 0.23
N HIS A 112 -9.92 -0.87 1.08
CA HIS A 112 -11.36 -0.78 0.81
C HIS A 112 -11.86 0.66 0.59
N SER A 113 -11.25 1.62 1.28
CA SER A 113 -11.63 3.03 1.19
C SER A 113 -11.04 3.74 -0.03
N MET A 114 -10.01 3.20 -0.67
CA MET A 114 -9.29 3.83 -1.79
C MET A 114 -9.05 2.87 -2.97
N ALA A 115 -9.75 1.73 -3.02
CA ALA A 115 -9.58 0.65 -4.00
C ALA A 115 -9.94 1.03 -5.43
N TYR A 116 -10.71 2.09 -5.62
CA TYR A 116 -11.05 2.62 -6.93
C TYR A 116 -11.21 4.14 -6.87
N PRO A 117 -11.03 4.85 -8.01
CA PRO A 117 -11.22 6.29 -8.07
C PRO A 117 -12.60 6.70 -7.53
N GLY A 118 -12.61 7.56 -6.52
CA GLY A 118 -13.82 8.03 -5.85
C GLY A 118 -14.33 7.17 -4.67
N ALA A 119 -13.76 5.99 -4.41
CA ALA A 119 -14.16 5.14 -3.27
C ALA A 119 -14.09 5.88 -1.92
N TRP A 120 -13.11 6.77 -1.77
CA TRP A 120 -12.85 7.54 -0.56
C TRP A 120 -14.03 8.45 -0.15
N GLN A 121 -14.91 8.81 -1.08
CA GLN A 121 -16.09 9.63 -0.80
C GLN A 121 -17.07 8.92 0.15
N LYS A 122 -17.03 7.59 0.22
CA LYS A 122 -17.87 6.80 1.13
C LYS A 122 -17.19 6.53 2.48
N ALA A 123 -15.91 6.87 2.61
CA ALA A 123 -15.11 6.64 3.81
C ALA A 123 -15.14 7.85 4.73
N ALA A 124 -16.17 7.96 5.56
CA ALA A 124 -16.31 9.07 6.53
C ALA A 124 -15.07 9.27 7.42
N TRP A 125 -14.38 8.18 7.76
CA TRP A 125 -13.17 8.20 8.57
C TRP A 125 -11.94 8.80 7.87
N LEU A 126 -11.94 8.89 6.53
CA LEU A 126 -10.93 9.61 5.76
C LEU A 126 -11.28 11.09 5.57
N GLN A 127 -12.54 11.46 5.82
CA GLN A 127 -13.03 12.84 5.70
C GLN A 127 -12.90 13.60 7.02
N ALA A 128 -12.92 12.89 8.15
CA ALA A 128 -12.57 13.42 9.46
C ALA A 128 -11.04 13.60 9.55
N GLN A 129 -10.52 14.67 8.96
CA GLN A 129 -9.17 15.13 9.32
C GLN A 129 -9.19 15.55 10.80
N PRO A 130 -8.24 15.10 11.64
CA PRO A 130 -8.10 15.67 12.97
C PRO A 130 -7.74 17.15 12.81
N ASP A 131 -8.43 18.02 13.56
CA ASP A 131 -8.17 19.45 13.60
C ASP A 131 -6.66 19.72 13.76
N SER A 132 -6.15 20.59 12.90
CA SER A 132 -4.73 20.98 12.79
C SER A 132 -4.17 21.59 14.07
#